data_AF-A0A7C6VLB0-F1
#
_entry.id   AF-A0A7C6VLB0-F1
#
_cell.length_a   1.000
_cell.length_b   1.000
_cell.length_c   1.000
_cell.angle_alpha   90.00
_cell.angle_beta   90.00
_cell.angle_gamma   90.00
#
_symmetry.space_group_name_H-M   'P 1'
#
loop_
_entity.id
_entity.type
_entity.pdbx_description
1 polymer ?
#
loop_
_entity_poly.entity_id
_entity_poly.type
_entity_poly.pdbx_seq_one_letter_code
_entity_poly.pdbx_strand_id
1 'polypeptide(L)'
;MLKPIRRVACLPALAACQQLMQRLALWLCDHQVSSVSVTQANLRANMGSAIEGDWLWHLLAGTSGTKALLDKAKRIADLPPADKTGLQQWIQAVNALAQHFGPTPPAALTVNPPNGWGSRDERWTTFKALMVAFYEEGLRGGLPYAPNGGPTTDAALRVSYDQFLQAFRAAHRLDPHPDAREICVLCGGPLVLPAVDHWLAKTAFPLLSVCADNLLPTCGECNSTQNKGQKDVHTGGTFTDWFHPYLRHANGAIRPHYDDAALGVRVESATPADAVKVQNLDRLLNLGQRWTREFKAEYRRLQREAQRRQISNVQALQQRLMEYRQDLSAAEPHHEIHALLAEALLDPARLQAFAQITP
;
A
#
# COMPACT_ATOMS: atom_id res chain seq x y z
N MET A 1 -1.95 -0.01 -17.24
CA MET A 1 -0.61 -0.03 -16.66
C MET A 1 -0.70 0.67 -15.32
N LEU A 2 0.21 0.31 -14.43
CA LEU A 2 0.22 0.83 -13.08
C LEU A 2 0.34 2.35 -13.12
N LYS A 3 -0.58 3.04 -12.45
CA LYS A 3 -0.66 4.50 -12.52
C LYS A 3 0.46 5.11 -11.66
N PRO A 4 1.02 6.27 -12.05
CA PRO A 4 2.02 6.95 -11.22
C PRO A 4 1.45 7.21 -9.82
N ILE A 5 2.25 6.97 -8.79
CA ILE A 5 1.87 7.17 -7.40
C ILE A 5 2.43 8.53 -6.95
N ARG A 6 1.53 9.42 -6.53
CA ARG A 6 1.84 10.78 -6.07
C ARG A 6 1.75 10.85 -4.56
N ARG A 7 2.65 11.62 -3.96
CA ARG A 7 2.57 11.99 -2.54
C ARG A 7 1.39 12.95 -2.34
N VAL A 8 0.64 12.75 -1.25
CA VAL A 8 -0.54 13.57 -0.90
C VAL A 8 -0.21 14.61 0.16
N ALA A 9 -1.00 15.68 0.23
CA ALA A 9 -0.74 16.83 1.10
C ALA A 9 -0.70 16.48 2.61
N CYS A 10 -1.37 15.41 3.04
CA CYS A 10 -1.40 14.98 4.44
C CYS A 10 -0.31 13.96 4.83
N LEU A 11 0.61 13.60 3.93
CA LEU A 11 1.75 12.74 4.29
C LEU A 11 2.64 13.29 5.42
N PRO A 12 2.86 14.62 5.55
CA PRO A 12 3.61 15.16 6.68
C PRO A 12 3.01 14.81 8.05
N ALA A 13 1.68 14.72 8.17
CA ALA A 13 1.02 14.28 9.40
C ALA A 13 1.35 12.82 9.76
N LEU A 14 1.38 11.93 8.76
CA LEU A 14 1.80 10.54 8.93
C LEU A 14 3.27 10.44 9.35
N ALA A 15 4.14 11.23 8.71
CA ALA A 15 5.56 11.29 9.07
C ALA A 15 5.78 11.82 10.50
N ALA A 16 5.08 12.88 10.91
CA ALA A 16 5.13 13.40 12.27
C ALA A 16 4.64 12.36 13.30
N CYS A 17 3.56 11.64 12.98
CA CYS A 17 3.07 10.57 13.85
C CYS A 17 4.05 9.39 13.94
N GLN A 18 4.75 9.06 12.87
CA GLN A 18 5.82 8.05 12.92
C GLN A 18 6.96 8.49 13.84
N GLN A 19 7.32 9.78 13.82
CA GLN A 19 8.32 10.33 14.74
C GLN A 19 7.84 10.27 16.20
N LEU A 20 6.56 10.53 16.47
CA LEU A 20 5.97 10.35 17.80
C LEU A 20 6.02 8.88 18.25
N MET A 21 5.68 7.94 17.37
CA MET A 21 5.81 6.50 17.65
C MET A 21 7.24 6.12 18.02
N GLN A 22 8.22 6.58 17.24
CA GLN A 22 9.63 6.32 17.50
C GLN A 22 10.05 6.94 18.84
N ARG A 23 9.66 8.19 19.11
CA ARG A 23 10.00 8.88 20.36
C ARG A 23 9.43 8.16 21.57
N LEU A 24 8.16 7.75 21.52
CA LEU A 24 7.55 6.93 22.57
C LEU A 24 8.30 5.61 22.75
N ALA A 25 8.53 4.88 21.67
CA ALA A 25 9.17 3.56 21.73
C ALA A 25 10.59 3.65 22.34
N LEU A 26 11.38 4.64 21.94
CA LEU A 26 12.70 4.90 22.51
C LEU A 26 12.64 5.33 23.97
N TRP A 27 11.69 6.21 24.33
CA TRP A 27 11.51 6.66 25.72
C TRP A 27 11.13 5.51 26.65
N LEU A 28 10.23 4.60 26.24
CA LEU A 28 9.91 3.39 27.01
C LEU A 28 11.11 2.45 27.16
N CYS A 29 12.07 2.48 26.22
CA CYS A 29 13.30 1.70 26.29
C CYS A 29 14.43 2.40 27.07
N ASP A 30 14.23 3.63 27.55
CA ASP A 30 15.21 4.30 28.39
C ASP A 30 15.38 3.51 29.71
N HIS A 31 16.63 3.34 30.16
CA HIS A 31 16.95 2.55 31.35
C HIS A 31 16.44 3.21 32.64
N GLN A 32 16.20 4.53 32.63
CA GLN A 32 15.64 5.29 33.75
C GLN A 32 14.10 5.27 33.78
N VAL A 33 13.46 4.83 32.71
CA VAL A 33 12.00 4.80 32.59
C VAL A 33 11.45 3.46 33.06
N SER A 34 10.42 3.46 33.90
CA SER A 34 9.71 2.25 34.34
C SER A 34 8.20 2.48 34.28
N SER A 35 7.39 1.50 34.67
CA SER A 35 5.93 1.63 34.64
C SER A 35 5.40 2.82 35.45
N VAL A 36 6.05 3.18 36.57
CA VAL A 36 5.70 4.36 37.36
C VAL A 36 5.99 5.67 36.63
N SER A 37 6.92 5.65 35.66
CA SER A 37 7.23 6.80 34.82
C SER A 37 6.17 7.03 33.73
N VAL A 38 5.33 6.04 33.41
CA VAL A 38 4.28 6.13 32.38
C VAL A 38 3.06 6.89 32.92
N THR A 39 3.20 8.22 33.00
CA THR A 39 2.17 9.16 33.45
C THR A 39 1.89 10.21 32.38
N GLN A 40 0.71 10.84 32.42
CA GLN A 40 0.39 11.93 31.50
C GLN A 40 1.42 13.07 31.57
N ALA A 41 1.83 13.48 32.77
CA ALA A 41 2.79 14.55 32.96
C ALA A 41 4.13 14.23 32.27
N ASN A 42 4.62 13.00 32.42
CA ASN A 42 5.87 12.59 31.78
C ASN A 42 5.71 12.45 30.27
N LEU A 43 4.57 11.99 29.75
CA LEU A 43 4.33 11.99 28.30
C LEU A 43 4.35 13.42 27.75
N ARG A 44 3.73 14.40 28.42
CA ARG A 44 3.78 15.82 27.99
C ARG A 44 5.19 16.39 28.00
N ALA A 45 6.01 15.99 28.97
CA ALA A 45 7.39 16.47 29.12
C ALA A 45 8.38 15.80 28.15
N ASN A 46 8.14 14.54 27.76
CA ASN A 46 9.09 13.75 26.97
C ASN A 46 8.68 13.61 25.49
N MET A 47 7.45 13.95 25.13
CA MET A 47 7.05 14.07 23.73
C MET A 47 7.46 15.44 23.15
N GLY A 48 7.32 15.65 21.84
CA GLY A 48 7.79 16.87 21.17
C GLY A 48 6.89 18.08 21.42
N SER A 49 5.68 17.85 21.95
CA SER A 49 4.81 18.90 22.46
C SER A 49 3.82 18.35 23.50
N ALA A 50 3.22 19.26 24.28
CA ALA A 50 2.12 18.90 25.17
C ALA A 50 0.91 18.32 24.42
N ILE A 51 0.64 18.79 23.19
CA ILE A 51 -0.45 18.27 22.34
C ILE A 51 -0.23 16.78 22.04
N GLU A 52 0.99 16.42 21.64
CA GLU A 52 1.36 15.03 21.39
C GLU A 52 1.25 14.17 22.65
N GLY A 53 1.74 14.68 23.80
CA GLY A 53 1.67 13.98 25.08
C GLY A 53 0.24 13.75 25.56
N ASP A 54 -0.63 14.76 25.43
CA ASP A 54 -2.04 14.68 25.82
C ASP A 54 -2.83 13.73 24.91
N TRP A 55 -2.61 13.80 23.59
CA TRP A 55 -3.21 12.86 22.64
C TRP A 55 -2.74 11.43 22.90
N LEU A 56 -1.44 11.24 23.15
CA LEU A 56 -0.88 9.91 23.40
C LEU A 56 -1.40 9.32 24.72
N TRP A 57 -1.53 10.14 25.76
CA TRP A 57 -2.19 9.69 26.99
C TRP A 57 -3.62 9.23 26.73
N HIS A 58 -4.40 9.98 25.92
CA HIS A 58 -5.75 9.57 25.55
C HIS A 58 -5.76 8.26 24.74
N LEU A 59 -4.82 8.06 23.82
CA LEU A 59 -4.66 6.80 23.09
C LEU A 59 -4.40 5.64 24.04
N LEU A 60 -3.43 5.79 24.95
CA LEU A 60 -2.96 4.72 25.84
C LEU A 60 -3.93 4.42 26.99
N ALA A 61 -4.43 5.46 27.66
CA ALA A 61 -5.17 5.36 28.91
C ALA A 61 -6.70 5.52 28.72
N GLY A 62 -7.14 6.14 27.62
CA GLY A 62 -8.54 6.52 27.42
C GLY A 62 -8.98 7.63 28.37
N THR A 63 -10.29 7.81 28.52
CA THR A 63 -10.88 8.79 29.46
C THR A 63 -10.91 8.28 30.89
N SER A 64 -11.06 6.97 31.09
CA SER A 64 -11.14 6.32 32.41
C SER A 64 -9.76 5.94 32.99
N GLY A 65 -8.69 6.00 32.20
CA GLY A 65 -7.37 5.53 32.61
C GLY A 65 -7.20 4.00 32.60
N THR A 66 -8.18 3.25 32.11
CA THR A 66 -8.25 1.78 32.23
C THR A 66 -8.04 1.05 30.90
N LYS A 67 -7.63 1.75 29.83
CA LYS A 67 -7.34 1.09 28.55
C LYS A 67 -6.15 0.13 28.71
N ALA A 68 -6.28 -1.06 28.14
CA ALA A 68 -5.23 -2.09 28.15
C ALA A 68 -3.92 -1.63 27.47
N LEU A 69 -3.95 -0.61 26.62
CA LEU A 69 -2.74 -0.04 26.01
C LEU A 69 -1.82 0.61 27.04
N LEU A 70 -2.35 1.23 28.10
CA LEU A 70 -1.53 1.80 29.17
C LEU A 70 -0.71 0.72 29.87
N ASP A 71 -1.33 -0.41 30.20
CA ASP A 71 -0.65 -1.54 30.83
C ASP A 71 0.41 -2.14 29.92
N LYS A 72 0.15 -2.20 28.60
CA LYS A 72 1.16 -2.63 27.63
C LYS A 72 2.34 -1.68 27.60
N ALA A 73 2.12 -0.36 27.62
CA ALA A 73 3.19 0.63 27.65
C ALA A 73 4.05 0.49 28.91
N LYS A 74 3.39 0.31 30.07
CA LYS A 74 4.06 0.02 31.35
C LYS A 74 4.90 -1.26 31.30
N ARG A 75 4.39 -2.33 30.70
CA ARG A 75 5.15 -3.59 30.52
C ARG A 75 6.40 -3.41 29.66
N ILE A 76 6.35 -2.57 28.62
CA ILE A 76 7.56 -2.24 27.84
C ILE A 76 8.53 -1.41 28.67
N ALA A 77 8.04 -0.43 29.44
CA ALA A 77 8.85 0.36 30.34
C ALA A 77 9.53 -0.48 31.44
N ASP A 78 8.92 -1.58 31.87
CA ASP A 78 9.48 -2.51 32.87
C ASP A 78 10.35 -3.62 32.29
N LEU A 79 10.64 -3.62 30.98
CA LEU A 79 11.53 -4.61 30.39
C LEU A 79 12.92 -4.57 31.05
N PRO A 80 13.59 -5.73 31.19
CA PRO A 80 14.97 -5.79 31.66
C PRO A 80 15.91 -4.90 30.82
N PRO A 81 17.00 -4.34 31.38
CA PRO A 81 17.91 -3.45 30.65
C PRO A 81 18.49 -4.03 29.35
N ALA A 82 18.78 -5.34 29.32
CA ALA A 82 19.24 -6.03 28.11
C ALA A 82 18.15 -6.06 27.03
N ASP A 83 16.92 -6.39 27.40
CA ASP A 83 15.77 -6.44 26.50
C ASP A 83 15.46 -5.05 25.92
N LYS A 84 15.53 -4.00 26.76
CA LYS A 84 15.41 -2.59 26.34
C LYS A 84 16.47 -2.20 25.32
N THR A 85 17.73 -2.57 25.57
CA THR A 85 18.85 -2.26 24.68
C THR A 85 18.65 -2.87 23.29
N GLY A 86 18.29 -4.16 23.21
CA GLY A 86 18.07 -4.79 21.91
C GLY A 86 16.80 -4.31 21.20
N LEU A 87 15.74 -3.97 21.93
CA LEU A 87 14.56 -3.34 21.34
C LEU A 87 14.89 -1.94 20.79
N GLN A 88 15.67 -1.14 21.51
CA GLN A 88 16.16 0.15 21.07
C GLN A 88 16.99 0.05 19.77
N GLN A 89 17.91 -0.91 19.70
CA GLN A 89 18.70 -1.16 18.50
C GLN A 89 17.81 -1.54 17.30
N TRP A 90 16.81 -2.40 17.52
CA TRP A 90 15.84 -2.76 16.49
C TRP A 90 15.00 -1.57 16.03
N ILE A 91 14.52 -0.73 16.96
CA ILE A 91 13.78 0.50 16.68
C ILE A 91 14.61 1.43 15.79
N GLN A 92 15.89 1.62 16.11
CA GLN A 92 16.79 2.48 15.34
C GLN A 92 17.05 1.90 13.94
N ALA A 93 17.31 0.60 13.84
CA ALA A 93 17.56 -0.08 12.57
C ALA A 93 16.35 0.00 11.62
N VAL A 94 15.14 -0.26 12.12
CA VAL A 94 13.92 -0.23 11.30
C VAL A 94 13.54 1.19 10.87
N ASN A 95 13.79 2.20 11.70
CA ASN A 95 13.49 3.59 11.37
C ASN A 95 14.50 4.26 10.43
N ALA A 96 15.61 3.59 10.09
CA ALA A 96 16.56 4.06 9.08
C ALA A 96 16.01 3.92 7.65
N LEU A 97 14.78 4.38 7.41
CA LEU A 97 14.00 4.12 6.19
C LEU A 97 14.72 4.49 4.90
N ALA A 98 15.50 5.57 4.88
CA ALA A 98 16.28 5.96 3.70
C ALA A 98 17.29 4.87 3.27
N GLN A 99 17.81 4.07 4.22
CA GLN A 99 18.71 2.95 3.95
C GLN A 99 17.99 1.73 3.36
N HIS A 100 16.68 1.62 3.56
CA HIS A 100 15.88 0.45 3.16
C HIS A 100 15.03 0.72 1.91
N PHE A 101 14.44 1.92 1.83
CA PHE A 101 13.52 2.31 0.77
C PHE A 101 14.12 3.27 -0.25
N GLY A 102 15.34 3.78 -0.02
CA GLY A 102 16.02 4.69 -0.95
C GLY A 102 16.19 4.11 -2.37
N PRO A 103 16.54 4.94 -3.37
CA PRO A 103 16.64 4.50 -4.77
C PRO A 103 17.62 3.33 -4.96
N THR A 104 18.68 3.29 -4.15
CA THR A 104 19.65 2.20 -4.09
C THR A 104 19.82 1.82 -2.62
N PRO A 105 19.03 0.87 -2.07
CA PRO A 105 19.07 0.57 -0.64
C PRO A 105 20.35 -0.20 -0.28
N PRO A 106 21.27 0.39 0.52
CA PRO A 106 22.56 -0.23 0.82
C PRO A 106 22.51 -1.30 1.91
N ALA A 107 21.41 -1.38 2.67
CA ALA A 107 21.29 -2.23 3.85
C ALA A 107 20.05 -3.13 3.79
N ALA A 108 20.17 -4.31 4.40
CA ALA A 108 19.03 -5.16 4.66
C ALA A 108 18.29 -4.69 5.92
N LEU A 109 16.96 -4.70 5.85
CA LEU A 109 16.11 -4.45 7.00
C LEU A 109 16.17 -5.63 7.97
N THR A 110 16.18 -5.34 9.28
CA THR A 110 16.07 -6.37 10.31
C THR A 110 14.66 -6.97 10.32
N VAL A 111 14.52 -8.17 9.76
CA VAL A 111 13.21 -8.83 9.58
C VAL A 111 12.69 -9.56 10.82
N ASN A 112 13.57 -9.94 11.74
CA ASN A 112 13.21 -10.68 12.95
C ASN A 112 12.93 -9.71 14.11
N PRO A 113 12.07 -10.10 15.07
CA PRO A 113 11.97 -9.40 16.35
C PRO A 113 13.33 -9.31 17.07
N PRO A 114 13.55 -8.31 17.94
CA PRO A 114 14.80 -8.15 18.68
C PRO A 114 15.04 -9.29 19.67
N ASN A 115 16.27 -9.38 20.19
CA ASN A 115 16.65 -10.28 21.30
C ASN A 115 16.38 -11.77 21.04
N GLY A 116 16.24 -12.18 19.78
CA GLY A 116 15.85 -13.55 19.43
C GLY A 116 14.41 -13.90 19.79
N TRP A 117 13.55 -12.91 20.06
CA TRP A 117 12.14 -13.14 20.37
C TRP A 117 11.41 -13.77 19.17
N GLY A 118 10.55 -14.75 19.47
CA GLY A 118 9.64 -15.31 18.47
C GLY A 118 8.51 -14.35 18.11
N SER A 119 7.85 -14.57 16.97
CA SER A 119 6.71 -13.74 16.52
C SER A 119 5.50 -13.76 17.47
N ARG A 120 5.44 -14.76 18.37
CA ARG A 120 4.43 -14.94 19.42
C ARG A 120 4.94 -14.65 20.84
N ASP A 121 6.18 -14.19 21.00
CA ASP A 121 6.70 -13.81 22.31
C ASP A 121 5.85 -12.70 22.94
N GLU A 122 5.58 -12.77 24.24
CA GLU A 122 4.71 -11.82 24.93
C GLU A 122 5.25 -10.39 24.85
N ARG A 123 6.57 -10.22 24.94
CA ARG A 123 7.23 -8.90 24.88
C ARG A 123 7.05 -8.29 23.51
N TRP A 124 7.30 -9.10 22.47
CA TRP A 124 7.10 -8.68 21.07
C TRP A 124 5.63 -8.37 20.76
N THR A 125 4.71 -9.25 21.16
CA THR A 125 3.27 -9.04 20.91
C THR A 125 2.72 -7.84 21.68
N THR A 126 3.24 -7.55 22.87
CA THR A 126 2.95 -6.34 23.65
C THR A 126 3.43 -5.09 22.91
N PHE A 127 4.68 -5.05 22.48
CA PHE A 127 5.24 -3.93 21.73
C PHE A 127 4.49 -3.70 20.41
N LYS A 128 4.24 -4.78 19.66
CA LYS A 128 3.47 -4.77 18.42
C LYS A 128 2.08 -4.18 18.62
N ALA A 129 1.36 -4.59 19.66
CA ALA A 129 0.03 -4.08 19.94
C ALA A 129 0.03 -2.56 20.20
N LEU A 130 1.02 -2.05 20.93
CA LEU A 130 1.17 -0.60 21.15
C LEU A 130 1.39 0.15 19.83
N MET A 131 2.34 -0.30 19.03
CA MET A 131 2.71 0.40 17.79
C MET A 131 1.62 0.29 16.70
N VAL A 132 0.87 -0.82 16.67
CA VAL A 132 -0.28 -0.98 15.76
C VAL A 132 -1.47 -0.11 16.19
N ALA A 133 -1.63 0.21 17.47
CA ALA A 133 -2.72 1.06 17.95
C ALA A 133 -2.66 2.48 17.38
N PHE A 134 -1.48 3.00 17.04
CA PHE A 134 -1.35 4.28 16.33
C PHE A 134 -2.07 4.29 14.98
N TYR A 135 -2.18 3.14 14.31
CA TYR A 135 -2.95 3.01 13.09
C TYR A 135 -4.43 2.69 13.36
N GLU A 136 -4.69 1.64 14.16
CA GLU A 136 -6.06 1.12 14.33
C GLU A 136 -6.95 2.02 15.18
N GLU A 137 -6.40 2.71 16.18
CA GLU A 137 -7.15 3.66 17.00
C GLU A 137 -6.73 5.09 16.67
N GLY A 138 -5.43 5.35 16.52
CA GLY A 138 -4.90 6.69 16.28
C GLY A 138 -5.32 7.27 14.92
N LEU A 139 -4.84 6.68 13.81
CA LEU A 139 -5.16 7.19 12.48
C LEU A 139 -6.66 7.07 12.17
N ARG A 140 -7.34 6.01 12.62
CA ARG A 140 -8.81 5.93 12.47
C ARG A 140 -9.55 7.01 13.24
N GLY A 141 -9.08 7.38 14.43
CA GLY A 141 -9.68 8.40 15.29
C GLY A 141 -9.21 9.84 15.03
N GLY A 142 -8.18 10.03 14.22
CA GLY A 142 -7.54 11.32 13.95
C GLY A 142 -6.24 11.52 14.74
N LEU A 143 -5.15 11.68 13.99
CA LEU A 143 -3.81 11.94 14.51
C LEU A 143 -3.71 13.36 15.13
N PRO A 144 -2.76 13.62 16.04
CA PRO A 144 -2.63 14.95 16.67
C PRO A 144 -1.98 15.99 15.75
N TYR A 145 -2.11 15.86 14.43
CA TYR A 145 -1.42 16.68 13.45
C TYR A 145 -2.36 17.19 12.37
N ALA A 146 -2.16 18.47 12.02
CA ALA A 146 -2.70 19.07 10.81
C ALA A 146 -2.04 18.45 9.55
N PRO A 147 -2.60 18.63 8.34
CA PRO A 147 -2.04 18.03 7.12
C PRO A 147 -0.56 18.35 6.87
N ASN A 148 -0.10 19.53 7.29
CA ASN A 148 1.29 19.97 7.18
C ASN A 148 2.24 19.33 8.22
N GLY A 149 1.75 18.47 9.12
CA GLY A 149 2.53 17.81 10.17
C GLY A 149 2.66 18.62 11.46
N GLY A 150 2.07 19.82 11.54
CA GLY A 150 2.07 20.62 12.76
C GLY A 150 1.13 20.03 13.83
N PRO A 151 1.56 19.89 15.10
CA PRO A 151 0.68 19.46 16.19
C PRO A 151 -0.56 20.36 16.31
N THR A 152 -1.74 19.77 16.49
CA THR A 152 -3.00 20.53 16.58
C THR A 152 -3.99 19.97 17.60
N THR A 153 -4.65 20.88 18.32
CA THR A 153 -5.82 20.57 19.16
C THR A 153 -7.13 20.61 18.37
N ASP A 154 -7.15 21.24 17.20
CA ASP A 154 -8.34 21.36 16.35
C ASP A 154 -8.65 20.01 15.70
N ALA A 155 -9.75 19.39 16.14
CA ALA A 155 -10.23 18.12 15.64
C ALA A 155 -10.53 18.12 14.13
N ALA A 156 -10.91 19.27 13.55
CA ALA A 156 -11.20 19.38 12.13
C ALA A 156 -9.93 19.28 11.25
N LEU A 157 -8.77 19.65 11.81
CA LEU A 157 -7.48 19.58 11.13
C LEU A 157 -6.79 18.22 11.30
N ARG A 158 -7.21 17.40 12.26
CA ARG A 158 -6.57 16.12 12.57
C ARG A 158 -6.70 15.13 11.42
N VAL A 159 -5.56 14.74 10.84
CA VAL A 159 -5.53 13.75 9.75
C VAL A 159 -6.05 12.40 10.24
N SER A 160 -7.14 11.92 9.62
CA SER A 160 -7.70 10.59 9.85
C SER A 160 -7.47 9.63 8.69
N TYR A 161 -7.80 8.35 8.89
CA TYR A 161 -7.78 7.30 7.85
C TYR A 161 -8.62 7.72 6.63
N ASP A 162 -9.85 8.19 6.86
CA ASP A 162 -10.77 8.57 5.79
C ASP A 162 -10.26 9.79 5.02
N GLN A 163 -9.71 10.78 5.73
CA GLN A 163 -9.11 11.95 5.11
C GLN A 163 -7.87 11.60 4.28
N PHE A 164 -7.01 10.70 4.78
CA PHE A 164 -5.86 10.20 4.01
C PHE A 164 -6.32 9.47 2.74
N LEU A 165 -7.30 8.57 2.87
CA LEU A 165 -7.85 7.84 1.74
C LEU A 165 -8.51 8.79 0.71
N GLN A 166 -9.28 9.77 1.17
CA GLN A 166 -9.92 10.77 0.31
C GLN A 166 -8.89 11.64 -0.41
N ALA A 167 -7.87 12.13 0.29
CA ALA A 167 -6.79 12.92 -0.30
C ALA A 167 -6.04 12.11 -1.39
N PHE A 168 -5.81 10.83 -1.14
CA PHE A 168 -5.21 9.94 -2.13
C PHE A 168 -6.10 9.74 -3.36
N ARG A 169 -7.39 9.44 -3.15
CA ARG A 169 -8.37 9.30 -4.25
C ARG A 169 -8.42 10.57 -5.11
N ALA A 170 -8.48 11.74 -4.49
CA ALA A 170 -8.48 13.02 -5.19
C ALA A 170 -7.19 13.24 -5.99
N ALA A 171 -6.00 12.95 -5.43
CA ALA A 171 -4.72 13.15 -6.10
C ALA A 171 -4.46 12.21 -7.29
N HIS A 172 -5.13 11.05 -7.31
CA HIS A 172 -4.98 10.01 -8.33
C HIS A 172 -6.19 9.89 -9.26
N ARG A 173 -7.17 10.77 -9.11
CA ARG A 173 -8.32 10.87 -10.01
C ARG A 173 -7.84 11.34 -11.39
N LEU A 174 -8.16 10.56 -12.42
CA LEU A 174 -7.79 10.88 -13.80
C LEU A 174 -8.90 11.65 -14.53
N ASP A 175 -10.16 11.30 -14.28
CA ASP A 175 -11.33 12.03 -14.74
C ASP A 175 -11.93 12.83 -13.56
N PRO A 176 -12.01 14.17 -13.63
CA PRO A 176 -12.47 14.98 -12.52
C PRO A 176 -13.95 14.79 -12.17
N HIS A 177 -14.77 14.20 -13.05
CA HIS A 177 -16.20 14.02 -12.81
C HIS A 177 -16.44 13.19 -11.54
N PRO A 178 -17.37 13.60 -10.64
CA PRO A 178 -17.60 12.91 -9.36
C PRO A 178 -17.99 11.44 -9.51
N ASP A 179 -18.74 11.12 -10.57
CA ASP A 179 -19.21 9.76 -10.86
C ASP A 179 -18.26 8.94 -11.75
N ALA A 180 -17.10 9.50 -12.12
CA ALA A 180 -16.12 8.76 -12.91
C ALA A 180 -15.53 7.60 -12.10
N ARG A 181 -15.19 6.51 -12.81
CA ARG A 181 -14.56 5.34 -12.18
C ARG A 181 -13.16 5.71 -11.70
N GLU A 182 -12.82 5.24 -10.50
CA GLU A 182 -11.49 5.41 -9.93
C GLU A 182 -10.61 4.19 -10.23
N ILE A 183 -9.30 4.40 -10.39
CA ILE A 183 -8.35 3.36 -10.81
C ILE A 183 -7.40 3.02 -9.65
N CYS A 184 -7.23 1.73 -9.40
CA CYS A 184 -6.23 1.21 -8.48
C CYS A 184 -4.83 1.35 -9.08
N VAL A 185 -3.95 2.06 -8.37
CA VAL A 185 -2.56 2.32 -8.80
C VAL A 185 -1.72 1.05 -8.94
N LEU A 186 -2.04 -0.02 -8.20
CA LEU A 186 -1.27 -1.28 -8.18
C LEU A 186 -1.70 -2.33 -9.21
N CYS A 187 -2.84 -2.19 -9.88
CA CYS A 187 -3.26 -3.15 -10.90
C CYS A 187 -3.86 -2.54 -12.17
N GLY A 188 -4.14 -1.23 -12.16
CA GLY A 188 -4.82 -0.53 -13.26
C GLY A 188 -6.31 -0.88 -13.39
N GLY A 189 -6.86 -1.74 -12.52
CA GLY A 189 -8.30 -2.04 -12.45
C GLY A 189 -9.08 -1.05 -11.60
N PRO A 190 -10.40 -1.27 -11.39
CA PRO A 190 -11.22 -0.34 -10.65
C PRO A 190 -10.83 -0.34 -9.16
N LEU A 191 -10.89 0.82 -8.52
CA LEU A 191 -10.61 1.02 -7.09
C LEU A 191 -11.81 0.62 -6.23
N VAL A 192 -12.25 -0.64 -6.35
CA VAL A 192 -13.38 -1.19 -5.59
C VAL A 192 -12.95 -1.55 -4.17
N LEU A 193 -13.79 -1.22 -3.19
CA LEU A 193 -13.56 -1.45 -1.76
C LEU A 193 -12.15 -0.98 -1.33
N PRO A 194 -11.84 0.31 -1.49
CA PRO A 194 -10.51 0.82 -1.24
C PRO A 194 -10.10 0.61 0.21
N ALA A 195 -8.85 0.18 0.39
CA ALA A 195 -8.23 0.01 1.70
C ALA A 195 -6.80 0.54 1.68
N VAL A 196 -6.32 1.04 2.81
CA VAL A 196 -4.91 1.40 2.98
C VAL A 196 -4.12 0.12 3.28
N ASP A 197 -3.29 -0.29 2.33
CA ASP A 197 -2.33 -1.39 2.48
C ASP A 197 -1.06 -0.89 3.18
N HIS A 198 -0.45 -1.78 3.97
CA HIS A 198 0.87 -1.59 4.58
C HIS A 198 1.90 -2.32 3.75
N TRP A 199 2.68 -1.64 2.89
CA TRP A 199 3.62 -2.27 1.96
C TRP A 199 4.48 -3.33 2.67
N LEU A 200 5.13 -2.95 3.76
CA LEU A 200 5.59 -3.86 4.81
C LEU A 200 4.49 -4.09 5.85
N ALA A 201 4.10 -5.36 6.00
CA ALA A 201 3.06 -5.79 6.91
C ALA A 201 3.28 -5.26 8.34
N LYS A 202 2.28 -4.54 8.88
CA LYS A 202 2.31 -4.02 10.26
C LYS A 202 2.45 -5.11 11.33
N THR A 203 2.14 -6.37 10.99
CA THR A 203 2.32 -7.51 11.90
C THR A 203 3.80 -7.88 12.08
N ALA A 204 4.63 -7.60 11.09
CA ALA A 204 6.08 -7.80 11.12
C ALA A 204 6.83 -6.50 11.49
N PHE A 205 6.38 -5.36 10.96
CA PHE A 205 7.01 -4.06 11.16
C PHE A 205 6.05 -3.05 11.80
N PRO A 206 5.69 -3.23 13.08
CA PRO A 206 4.63 -2.42 13.69
C PRO A 206 5.01 -0.96 13.88
N LEU A 207 6.31 -0.63 13.95
CA LEU A 207 6.80 0.77 13.93
C LEU A 207 6.46 1.53 12.65
N LEU A 208 6.18 0.81 11.55
CA LEU A 208 5.86 1.40 10.25
C LEU A 208 4.34 1.44 10.01
N SER A 209 3.52 1.25 11.04
CA SER A 209 2.06 1.17 10.94
C SER A 209 1.40 2.47 10.46
N VAL A 210 2.02 3.63 10.71
CA VAL A 210 1.58 4.94 10.19
C VAL A 210 2.62 5.62 9.31
N CYS A 211 3.65 4.88 8.87
CA CYS A 211 4.70 5.44 8.04
C CYS A 211 4.14 5.84 6.67
N ALA A 212 4.33 7.11 6.29
CA ALA A 212 3.85 7.67 5.02
C ALA A 212 4.31 6.85 3.80
N ASP A 213 5.56 6.39 3.81
CA ASP A 213 6.14 5.63 2.71
C ASP A 213 5.72 4.14 2.74
N ASN A 214 5.13 3.68 3.84
CA ASN A 214 4.64 2.31 4.00
C ASN A 214 3.13 2.18 3.75
N LEU A 215 2.37 3.29 3.72
CA LEU A 215 0.91 3.27 3.55
C LEU A 215 0.50 3.59 2.11
N LEU A 216 -0.29 2.69 1.51
CA LEU A 216 -0.76 2.84 0.14
C LEU A 216 -2.24 2.46 0.01
N PRO A 217 -3.12 3.41 -0.31
CA PRO A 217 -4.48 3.09 -0.75
C PRO A 217 -4.50 2.25 -2.03
N THR A 218 -5.18 1.10 -1.98
CA THR A 218 -5.30 0.14 -3.09
C THR A 218 -6.70 -0.46 -3.12
N CYS A 219 -7.06 -1.17 -4.19
CA CYS A 219 -8.34 -1.90 -4.23
C CYS A 219 -8.31 -3.11 -3.29
N GLY A 220 -9.50 -3.51 -2.83
CA GLY A 220 -9.65 -4.64 -1.91
C GLY A 220 -9.09 -5.95 -2.46
N GLU A 221 -9.15 -6.17 -3.77
CA GLU A 221 -8.56 -7.36 -4.39
C GLU A 221 -7.03 -7.36 -4.25
N CYS A 222 -6.34 -6.24 -4.53
CA CYS A 222 -4.89 -6.13 -4.35
C CYS A 222 -4.47 -6.33 -2.88
N ASN A 223 -5.24 -5.79 -1.94
CA ASN A 223 -4.98 -5.91 -0.50
C ASN A 223 -5.47 -7.25 0.11
N SER A 224 -6.06 -8.15 -0.68
CA SER A 224 -6.55 -9.43 -0.17
C SER A 224 -5.43 -10.42 0.17
N THR A 225 -5.75 -11.42 0.99
CA THR A 225 -4.82 -12.52 1.35
C THR A 225 -4.38 -13.37 0.16
N GLN A 226 -5.17 -13.41 -0.91
CA GLN A 226 -4.80 -14.10 -2.15
C GLN A 226 -3.71 -13.34 -2.91
N ASN A 227 -3.68 -12.01 -2.79
CA ASN A 227 -2.71 -11.12 -3.42
C ASN A 227 -1.71 -10.62 -2.39
N LYS A 228 -1.59 -9.31 -2.13
CA LYS A 228 -0.59 -8.80 -1.19
C LYS A 228 -0.86 -9.33 0.23
N GLY A 229 -1.96 -8.90 0.86
CA GLY A 229 -2.29 -9.22 2.24
C GLY A 229 -1.14 -8.94 3.22
N GLN A 230 -0.55 -9.99 3.78
CA GLN A 230 0.58 -9.89 4.73
C GLN A 230 1.88 -10.48 4.18
N LYS A 231 1.97 -10.75 2.86
CA LYS A 231 3.16 -11.32 2.23
C LYS A 231 4.32 -10.32 2.26
N ASP A 232 5.53 -10.86 2.39
CA ASP A 232 6.75 -10.06 2.38
C ASP A 232 7.03 -9.49 0.99
N VAL A 233 7.48 -8.23 0.98
CA VAL A 233 7.88 -7.48 -0.22
C VAL A 233 9.38 -7.13 -0.15
N HIS A 234 10.15 -8.09 0.35
CA HIS A 234 11.61 -8.07 0.46
C HIS A 234 12.13 -9.51 0.37
N THR A 235 13.42 -9.66 0.06
CA THR A 235 14.10 -10.96 0.12
C THR A 235 15.05 -10.94 1.31
N GLY A 236 14.68 -11.55 2.44
CA GLY A 236 15.52 -11.53 3.65
C GLY A 236 15.88 -10.12 4.15
N GLY A 237 14.99 -9.14 3.96
CA GLY A 237 15.19 -7.75 4.33
C GLY A 237 15.80 -6.86 3.23
N THR A 238 16.28 -7.42 2.11
CA THR A 238 16.70 -6.60 0.95
C THR A 238 15.53 -6.26 0.03
N PHE A 239 15.57 -5.05 -0.52
CA PHE A 239 14.56 -4.52 -1.45
C PHE A 239 15.08 -4.31 -2.88
N THR A 240 16.29 -4.75 -3.20
CA THR A 240 16.88 -4.59 -4.55
C THR A 240 16.02 -5.22 -5.64
N ASP A 241 15.39 -6.36 -5.32
CA ASP A 241 14.54 -7.13 -6.24
C ASP A 241 13.06 -6.76 -6.14
N TRP A 242 12.74 -5.63 -5.49
CA TRP A 242 11.38 -5.20 -5.24
C TRP A 242 11.18 -3.72 -5.58
N PHE A 243 10.06 -3.44 -6.23
CA PHE A 243 9.57 -2.08 -6.36
C PHE A 243 9.15 -1.54 -4.98
N HIS A 244 9.36 -0.23 -4.78
CA HIS A 244 8.78 0.49 -3.65
C HIS A 244 7.70 1.45 -4.19
N PRO A 245 6.46 1.43 -3.66
CA PRO A 245 5.35 2.16 -4.26
C PRO A 245 5.61 3.65 -4.55
N TYR A 246 6.35 4.34 -3.68
CA TYR A 246 6.62 5.78 -3.83
C TYR A 246 8.02 6.12 -4.36
N LEU A 247 9.00 5.22 -4.21
CA LEU A 247 10.43 5.56 -4.38
C LEU A 247 11.09 4.81 -5.53
N ARG A 248 10.54 3.66 -5.90
CA ARG A 248 10.98 2.82 -7.02
C ARG A 248 9.72 2.19 -7.61
N HIS A 249 8.81 3.01 -8.14
CA HIS A 249 7.49 2.56 -8.56
C HIS A 249 7.54 1.80 -9.89
N ALA A 250 6.60 0.87 -10.09
CA ALA A 250 6.55 0.02 -11.27
C ALA A 250 5.91 0.68 -12.51
N ASN A 251 5.38 1.91 -12.40
CA ASN A 251 4.85 2.64 -13.56
C ASN A 251 5.95 2.85 -14.62
N GLY A 252 5.64 2.48 -15.87
CA GLY A 252 6.59 2.51 -17.00
C GLY A 252 7.53 1.31 -17.09
N ALA A 253 7.69 0.54 -16.00
CA ALA A 253 8.56 -0.64 -15.97
C ALA A 253 7.86 -1.93 -16.43
N ILE A 254 6.53 -1.92 -16.58
CA ILE A 254 5.72 -3.11 -16.88
C ILE A 254 4.96 -2.93 -18.19
N ARG A 255 4.91 -3.97 -19.02
CA ARG A 255 4.11 -4.03 -20.25
C ARG A 255 3.26 -5.29 -20.25
N PRO A 256 1.95 -5.21 -20.52
CA PRO A 256 1.16 -6.40 -20.79
C PRO A 256 1.48 -6.91 -22.20
N HIS A 257 1.68 -8.21 -22.34
CA HIS A 257 1.88 -8.86 -23.64
C HIS A 257 0.89 -10.01 -23.77
N TYR A 258 0.25 -10.15 -24.93
CA TYR A 258 -0.63 -11.26 -25.19
C TYR A 258 0.17 -12.45 -25.72
N ASP A 259 0.12 -13.58 -25.02
CA ASP A 259 0.81 -14.80 -25.42
C ASP A 259 -0.15 -15.76 -26.13
N ASP A 260 0.14 -16.04 -27.41
CA ASP A 260 -0.65 -16.93 -28.25
C ASP A 260 -0.68 -18.38 -27.76
N ALA A 261 0.44 -18.90 -27.27
CA ALA A 261 0.55 -20.29 -26.86
C ALA A 261 -0.21 -20.55 -25.55
N ALA A 262 -0.14 -19.61 -24.61
CA ALA A 262 -0.83 -19.69 -23.32
C ALA A 262 -2.27 -19.15 -23.38
N LEU A 263 -2.65 -18.48 -24.48
CA LEU A 263 -3.94 -17.82 -24.65
C LEU A 263 -4.27 -16.89 -23.47
N GLY A 264 -3.33 -16.01 -23.12
CA GLY A 264 -3.44 -15.14 -21.95
C GLY A 264 -2.48 -13.96 -21.97
N VAL A 265 -2.67 -13.05 -21.02
CA VAL A 265 -1.83 -11.87 -20.83
C VAL A 265 -0.70 -12.21 -19.88
N ARG A 266 0.54 -11.99 -20.32
CA ARG A 266 1.76 -12.02 -19.51
C ARG A 266 2.16 -10.61 -19.08
N VAL A 267 2.88 -10.56 -17.96
CA VAL A 267 3.46 -9.33 -17.42
C VAL A 267 4.93 -9.31 -17.79
N GLU A 268 5.31 -8.41 -18.67
CA GLU A 268 6.69 -8.29 -19.14
C GLU A 268 7.34 -7.03 -18.58
N SER A 269 8.66 -7.10 -18.42
CA SER A 269 9.45 -5.95 -18.04
C SER A 269 9.79 -5.09 -19.25
N ALA A 270 9.68 -3.77 -19.10
CA ALA A 270 10.12 -2.83 -20.13
C ALA A 270 11.66 -2.80 -20.28
N THR A 271 12.39 -3.21 -19.24
CA THR A 271 13.86 -3.28 -19.25
C THR A 271 14.37 -4.58 -18.61
N PRO A 272 15.52 -5.12 -19.03
CA PRO A 272 16.13 -6.28 -18.36
C PRO A 272 16.43 -6.04 -16.87
N ALA A 273 16.78 -4.80 -16.49
CA ALA A 273 17.14 -4.42 -15.12
C ALA A 273 15.96 -4.52 -14.12
N ASP A 274 14.72 -4.50 -14.62
CA ASP A 274 13.52 -4.62 -13.80
C ASP A 274 12.87 -6.00 -13.85
N ALA A 275 13.40 -6.94 -14.65
CA ALA A 275 12.78 -8.25 -14.88
C ALA A 275 12.42 -8.99 -13.58
N VAL A 276 13.35 -9.06 -12.63
CA VAL A 276 13.12 -9.71 -11.32
C VAL A 276 12.07 -8.97 -10.50
N LYS A 277 12.10 -7.63 -10.50
CA LYS A 277 11.12 -6.80 -9.77
C LYS A 277 9.71 -6.98 -10.33
N VAL A 278 9.58 -7.05 -11.65
CA VAL A 278 8.32 -7.28 -12.35
C VAL A 278 7.78 -8.67 -12.05
N GLN A 279 8.63 -9.70 -12.10
CA GLN A 279 8.24 -11.06 -11.74
C GLN A 279 7.75 -11.15 -10.28
N ASN A 280 8.46 -10.51 -9.36
CA ASN A 280 8.07 -10.47 -7.95
C ASN A 280 6.72 -9.76 -7.75
N LEU A 281 6.50 -8.62 -8.43
CA LEU A 281 5.23 -7.90 -8.35
C LEU A 281 4.07 -8.67 -8.97
N ASP A 282 4.29 -9.31 -10.13
CA ASP A 282 3.26 -10.15 -10.77
C ASP A 282 2.86 -11.31 -9.86
N ARG A 283 3.83 -12.03 -9.30
CA ARG A 283 3.57 -13.12 -8.35
C ARG A 283 2.87 -12.63 -7.07
N LEU A 284 3.19 -11.43 -6.60
CA LEU A 284 2.57 -10.85 -5.40
C LEU A 284 1.08 -10.54 -5.63
N LEU A 285 0.75 -9.97 -6.80
CA LEU A 285 -0.56 -9.38 -7.09
C LEU A 285 -1.41 -10.19 -8.09
N ASN A 286 -0.86 -11.30 -8.59
CA ASN A 286 -1.41 -12.14 -9.65
C ASN A 286 -1.83 -11.34 -10.89
N LEU A 287 -1.00 -10.38 -11.33
CA LEU A 287 -1.37 -9.42 -12.38
C LEU A 287 -1.66 -10.12 -13.70
N GLY A 288 -0.80 -11.01 -14.17
CA GLY A 288 -0.98 -11.73 -15.44
C GLY A 288 -2.26 -12.56 -15.45
N GLN A 289 -2.56 -13.26 -14.34
CA GLN A 289 -3.80 -14.01 -14.20
C GLN A 289 -5.03 -13.10 -14.23
N ARG A 290 -5.00 -11.99 -13.48
CA ARG A 290 -6.13 -11.04 -13.38
C ARG A 290 -6.35 -10.29 -14.67
N TRP A 291 -5.27 -9.86 -15.33
CA TRP A 291 -5.33 -9.24 -16.66
C TRP A 291 -5.80 -10.21 -17.73
N THR A 292 -5.41 -11.49 -17.67
CA THR A 292 -5.96 -12.53 -18.55
C THR A 292 -7.47 -12.68 -18.36
N ARG A 293 -7.96 -12.67 -17.12
CA ARG A 293 -9.40 -12.74 -16.82
C ARG A 293 -10.14 -11.55 -17.42
N GLU A 294 -9.61 -10.35 -17.25
CA GLU A 294 -10.19 -9.12 -17.81
C GLU A 294 -10.18 -9.15 -19.35
N PHE A 295 -9.04 -9.48 -19.96
CA PHE A 295 -8.90 -9.60 -21.41
C PHE A 295 -9.95 -10.56 -22.00
N LYS A 296 -10.13 -11.74 -21.38
CA LYS A 296 -11.11 -12.73 -21.84
C LYS A 296 -12.56 -12.28 -21.61
N ALA A 297 -12.84 -11.58 -20.51
CA ALA A 297 -14.16 -11.02 -20.25
C ALA A 297 -14.53 -9.97 -21.31
N GLU A 298 -13.60 -9.08 -21.63
CA GLU A 298 -13.81 -8.02 -22.62
C GLU A 298 -13.89 -8.58 -24.04
N TYR A 299 -13.07 -9.58 -24.38
CA TYR A 299 -13.20 -10.33 -25.63
C TYR A 299 -14.62 -10.88 -25.82
N ARG A 300 -15.18 -11.53 -24.78
CA ARG A 300 -16.55 -12.07 -24.82
C ARG A 300 -17.60 -10.96 -24.90
N ARG A 301 -17.34 -9.77 -24.35
CA ARG A 301 -18.22 -8.61 -24.50
C ARG A 301 -18.27 -8.15 -25.95
N LEU A 302 -17.11 -7.96 -26.58
CA LEU A 302 -17.00 -7.55 -27.99
C LEU A 302 -17.61 -8.59 -28.93
N GLN A 303 -17.40 -9.88 -28.66
CA GLN A 303 -18.00 -10.96 -29.46
C GLN A 303 -19.54 -10.90 -29.43
N ARG A 304 -20.13 -10.78 -28.24
CA ARG A 304 -21.59 -10.61 -28.09
C ARG A 304 -22.11 -9.32 -28.72
N GLU A 305 -21.31 -8.26 -28.75
CA GLU A 305 -21.65 -7.02 -29.43
C GLU A 305 -21.70 -7.21 -30.95
N ALA A 306 -20.66 -7.84 -31.53
CA ALA A 306 -20.60 -8.12 -32.96
C ALA A 306 -21.75 -9.04 -33.42
N GLN A 307 -22.07 -10.09 -32.65
CA GLN A 307 -23.20 -11.00 -32.91
C GLN A 307 -24.54 -10.25 -32.90
N ARG A 308 -24.77 -9.41 -31.88
CA ARG A 308 -26.02 -8.62 -31.79
C ARG A 308 -26.17 -7.62 -32.94
N ARG A 309 -25.05 -7.11 -33.46
CA ARG A 309 -25.01 -6.19 -34.60
C ARG A 309 -24.92 -6.91 -35.95
N GLN A 310 -24.89 -8.25 -35.97
CA GLN A 310 -24.77 -9.08 -37.17
C GLN A 310 -23.57 -8.68 -38.05
N ILE A 311 -22.44 -8.36 -37.42
CA ILE A 311 -21.21 -8.00 -38.13
C ILE A 311 -20.54 -9.29 -38.61
N SER A 312 -20.80 -9.66 -39.86
CA SER A 312 -20.34 -10.92 -40.45
C SER A 312 -19.18 -10.75 -41.45
N ASN A 313 -18.90 -9.51 -41.90
CA ASN A 313 -17.78 -9.25 -42.79
C ASN A 313 -16.57 -8.68 -42.04
N VAL A 314 -15.38 -9.12 -42.47
CA VAL A 314 -14.10 -8.80 -41.84
C VAL A 314 -13.81 -7.30 -41.83
N GLN A 315 -14.17 -6.57 -42.89
CA GLN A 315 -13.89 -5.14 -43.01
C GLN A 315 -14.72 -4.30 -42.02
N ALA A 316 -16.00 -4.62 -41.86
CA ALA A 316 -16.88 -3.98 -40.88
C ALA A 316 -16.45 -4.29 -39.44
N LEU A 317 -16.00 -5.52 -39.18
CA LEU A 317 -15.43 -5.90 -37.88
C LEU A 317 -14.15 -5.12 -37.59
N GLN A 318 -13.24 -5.02 -38.56
CA GLN A 318 -12.01 -4.24 -38.44
C GLN A 318 -12.30 -2.79 -38.10
N GLN A 319 -13.22 -2.16 -38.84
CA GLN A 319 -13.63 -0.78 -38.62
C GLN A 319 -14.20 -0.60 -37.21
N ARG A 320 -15.09 -1.50 -36.76
CA ARG A 320 -15.66 -1.45 -35.40
C ARG A 320 -14.60 -1.59 -34.31
N LEU A 321 -13.60 -2.47 -34.50
CA LEU A 321 -12.51 -2.66 -33.55
C LEU A 321 -11.56 -1.45 -33.53
N MET A 322 -11.34 -0.79 -34.68
CA MET A 322 -10.61 0.47 -34.75
C MET A 322 -11.35 1.59 -34.00
N GLU A 323 -12.66 1.72 -34.19
CA GLU A 323 -13.50 2.66 -33.43
C GLU A 323 -13.45 2.37 -31.94
N TYR A 324 -13.65 1.10 -31.54
CA TYR A 324 -13.52 0.68 -30.14
C TYR A 324 -12.18 1.10 -29.55
N ARG A 325 -11.07 0.88 -30.28
CA ARG A 325 -9.72 1.28 -29.84
C ARG A 325 -9.59 2.81 -29.69
N GLN A 326 -10.19 3.57 -30.60
CA GLN A 326 -10.18 5.04 -30.56
C GLN A 326 -11.01 5.59 -29.39
N ASP A 327 -12.11 4.91 -29.04
CA ASP A 327 -13.00 5.29 -27.94
C ASP A 327 -12.43 4.94 -26.54
N LEU A 328 -11.34 4.15 -26.46
CA LEU A 328 -10.73 3.80 -25.19
C LEU A 328 -10.13 5.03 -24.49
N SER A 329 -10.55 5.27 -23.26
CA SER A 329 -10.01 6.34 -22.42
C SER A 329 -8.95 5.82 -21.45
N ALA A 330 -7.80 6.49 -21.38
CA ALA A 330 -6.75 6.20 -20.39
C ALA A 330 -7.17 6.51 -18.95
N ALA A 331 -8.28 7.26 -18.78
CA ALA A 331 -8.90 7.56 -17.50
C ALA A 331 -9.81 6.44 -16.99
N GLU A 332 -10.01 5.37 -17.77
CA GLU A 332 -10.86 4.24 -17.39
C GLU A 332 -10.05 3.04 -16.88
N PRO A 333 -10.62 2.23 -15.95
CA PRO A 333 -10.01 0.99 -15.50
C PRO A 333 -9.68 0.06 -16.66
N HIS A 334 -8.57 -0.66 -16.54
CA HIS A 334 -8.11 -1.68 -17.49
C HIS A 334 -7.85 -1.19 -18.92
N HIS A 335 -7.78 0.13 -19.15
CA HIS A 335 -7.50 0.73 -20.45
C HIS A 335 -6.41 0.00 -21.26
N GLU A 336 -5.27 -0.30 -20.64
CA GLU A 336 -4.13 -0.89 -21.34
C GLU A 336 -4.35 -2.37 -21.67
N ILE A 337 -5.21 -3.07 -20.92
CA ILE A 337 -5.61 -4.46 -21.26
C ILE A 337 -6.63 -4.45 -22.39
N HIS A 338 -7.54 -3.48 -22.39
CA HIS A 338 -8.51 -3.27 -23.46
C HIS A 338 -7.84 -2.84 -24.76
N ALA A 339 -6.81 -1.99 -24.67
CA ALA A 339 -5.99 -1.60 -25.82
C ALA A 339 -5.20 -2.78 -26.39
N LEU A 340 -4.59 -3.61 -25.52
CA LEU A 340 -3.92 -4.86 -25.92
C LEU A 340 -4.90 -5.82 -26.61
N LEU A 341 -6.14 -5.93 -26.12
CA LEU A 341 -7.17 -6.74 -26.76
C LEU A 341 -7.52 -6.22 -28.16
N ALA A 342 -7.72 -4.91 -28.31
CA ALA A 342 -8.00 -4.33 -29.61
C ALA A 342 -6.86 -4.58 -30.59
N GLU A 343 -5.61 -4.40 -30.16
CA GLU A 343 -4.43 -4.71 -30.95
C GLU A 343 -4.38 -6.20 -31.35
N ALA A 344 -4.55 -7.11 -30.40
CA ALA A 344 -4.56 -8.55 -30.66
C ALA A 344 -5.67 -8.96 -31.63
N LEU A 345 -6.87 -8.38 -31.52
CA LEU A 345 -7.98 -8.69 -32.43
C LEU A 345 -7.81 -8.13 -33.85
N LEU A 346 -6.99 -7.08 -34.01
CA LEU A 346 -6.69 -6.48 -35.31
C LEU A 346 -5.59 -7.23 -36.08
N ASP A 347 -4.94 -8.22 -35.47
CA ASP A 347 -4.11 -9.18 -36.20
C ASP A 347 -4.94 -9.89 -37.30
N PRO A 348 -4.45 -9.98 -38.56
CA PRO A 348 -5.24 -10.52 -39.66
C PRO A 348 -5.80 -11.93 -39.43
N ALA A 349 -5.02 -12.83 -38.82
CA ALA A 349 -5.47 -14.20 -38.58
C ALA A 349 -6.54 -14.26 -37.49
N ARG A 350 -6.37 -13.48 -36.41
CA ARG A 350 -7.34 -13.38 -35.32
C ARG A 350 -8.63 -12.69 -35.76
N LEU A 351 -8.52 -11.62 -36.54
CA LEU A 351 -9.66 -10.90 -37.09
C LEU A 351 -10.52 -11.83 -37.98
N GLN A 352 -9.88 -12.59 -38.86
CA GLN A 352 -10.55 -13.57 -39.71
C GLN A 352 -11.25 -14.65 -38.88
N ALA A 353 -10.59 -15.21 -37.88
CA ALA A 353 -11.18 -16.20 -36.98
C ALA A 353 -12.35 -15.61 -36.16
N PHE A 354 -12.24 -14.36 -35.69
CA PHE A 354 -13.30 -13.70 -34.93
C PHE A 354 -14.57 -13.47 -35.76
N ALA A 355 -14.42 -13.07 -37.03
CA ALA A 355 -15.55 -12.92 -37.96
C ALA A 355 -16.29 -14.25 -38.18
N GLN A 356 -15.58 -15.38 -38.21
CA GLN A 356 -16.18 -16.71 -38.41
C GLN A 356 -16.98 -17.22 -37.19
N ILE A 357 -16.66 -16.75 -35.97
CA ILE A 357 -17.36 -17.14 -34.73
C ILE A 357 -18.55 -16.18 -34.44
N THR A 358 -18.80 -15.22 -35.33
CA THR A 358 -19.87 -14.23 -35.23
C THR A 358 -20.91 -14.46 -36.34
N PRO A 359 -21.76 -15.50 -36.23
CA PRO A 359 -22.81 -15.79 -37.21
C PRO A 359 -23.95 -14.76 -37.17
#